data_AF-A0AAV0CBZ3-F1
#
_entry.id   AF-A0AAV0CBZ3-F1
#
_cell.length_a   1.000
_cell.length_b   1.000
_cell.length_c   1.000
_cell.angle_alpha   90.00
_cell.angle_beta   90.00
_cell.angle_gamma   90.00
#
_symmetry.space_group_name_H-M   'P 1'
#
loop_
_entity.id
_entity.type
_entity.pdbx_description
1 polymer ?
#
loop_
_entity_poly.entity_id
_entity_poly.type
_entity_poly.pdbx_seq_one_letter_code
_entity_poly.pdbx_strand_id
1 'polypeptide(L)'
;MDVKERVCPLPSLFFPFSFPLLLLIGLLLLACGLSDCNPKPVIFNFGDSNSDTGTYFIMHGRISQISQTLAQSLSIQTQGRMSDGQLVLDFFCESLNAHYLSPFLESIDANFTNGVNFAMSGSSIAPTSVFFSLQNQVAHFSRFKRRSLDFVSKGDKDLLGNEDFENAIYVIDIGQNDIDAAFSSQSYVVAVQRIPFFISEIENAMSFTSKEQGNSGCTTQVLLVACQKH
;
A
#
# COMPACT_ATOMS: atom_id res chain seq x y z
N MET A 1 52.48 15.72 -17.21
CA MET A 1 52.14 16.18 -15.86
C MET A 1 50.96 15.33 -15.42
N ASP A 2 51.23 14.44 -14.48
CA ASP A 2 50.40 13.31 -14.07
C ASP A 2 49.46 13.79 -12.94
N VAL A 3 48.15 13.78 -13.18
CA VAL A 3 47.15 14.23 -12.19
C VAL A 3 46.78 13.03 -11.33
N LYS A 4 47.47 12.94 -10.20
CA LYS A 4 47.26 11.93 -9.16
C LYS A 4 45.93 12.22 -8.44
N GLU A 5 44.90 11.42 -8.71
CA GLU A 5 43.67 11.42 -7.93
C GLU A 5 43.97 11.05 -6.47
N ARG A 6 43.56 11.91 -5.53
CA ARG A 6 43.59 11.64 -4.10
C ARG A 6 42.27 11.03 -3.69
N VAL A 7 42.26 9.70 -3.51
CA VAL A 7 41.18 8.99 -2.81
C VAL A 7 41.32 9.26 -1.31
N CYS A 8 40.30 9.87 -0.70
CA CYS A 8 40.19 9.94 0.76
C CYS A 8 39.68 8.60 1.31
N PRO A 9 40.32 7.98 2.31
CA PRO A 9 39.77 6.81 2.97
C PRO A 9 38.61 7.21 3.88
N LEU A 10 37.43 6.60 3.67
CA LEU A 10 36.32 6.67 4.63
C LEU A 10 36.70 5.91 5.91
N PRO A 11 36.46 6.47 7.11
CA PRO A 11 36.66 5.73 8.35
C PRO A 11 35.60 4.64 8.47
N SER A 12 36.03 3.39 8.64
CA SER A 12 35.16 2.26 8.98
C SER A 12 34.66 2.41 10.42
N LEU A 13 33.56 3.15 10.60
CA LEU A 13 32.79 3.18 11.84
C LEU A 13 32.00 1.88 11.97
N PHE A 14 32.62 0.87 12.59
CA PHE A 14 31.90 -0.29 13.11
C PHE A 14 31.09 0.15 14.34
N PHE A 15 29.79 0.41 14.15
CA PHE A 15 28.84 0.57 15.26
C PHE A 15 28.40 -0.81 15.75
N PRO A 16 28.71 -1.24 16.99
CA PRO A 16 28.29 -2.54 17.53
C PRO A 16 26.86 -2.51 18.08
N PHE A 17 26.04 -1.53 17.69
CA PHE A 17 24.68 -1.32 18.22
C PHE A 17 23.58 -2.04 17.41
N SER A 18 23.91 -2.71 16.31
CA SER A 18 22.92 -3.40 15.47
C SER A 18 22.37 -4.68 16.11
N PHE A 19 23.16 -5.37 16.94
CA PHE A 19 22.74 -6.63 17.58
C PHE A 19 21.59 -6.50 18.59
N PRO A 20 21.58 -5.55 19.55
CA PRO A 20 20.45 -5.44 20.48
C PRO A 20 19.17 -4.97 19.79
N LEU A 21 19.26 -4.18 18.72
CA LEU A 21 18.10 -3.77 17.93
C LEU A 21 17.54 -4.94 17.11
N LEU A 22 18.40 -5.72 16.45
CA LEU A 22 18.01 -6.96 15.75
C LEU A 22 17.44 -8.02 16.71
N LEU A 23 17.98 -8.10 17.92
CA LEU A 23 17.51 -9.02 18.95
C LEU A 23 16.19 -8.55 19.57
N LEU A 24 15.97 -7.23 19.69
CA LEU A 24 14.70 -6.64 20.10
C LEU A 24 13.63 -6.79 19.02
N ILE A 25 13.96 -6.55 17.75
CA ILE A 25 13.09 -6.82 16.59
C ILE A 25 12.78 -8.32 16.52
N GLY A 26 13.79 -9.17 16.70
CA GLY A 26 13.62 -10.62 16.79
C GLY A 26 12.72 -11.05 17.94
N LEU A 27 12.86 -10.44 19.13
CA LEU A 27 11.99 -10.71 20.30
C LEU A 27 10.55 -10.20 20.08
N LEU A 28 10.38 -9.03 19.44
CA LEU A 28 9.08 -8.48 19.05
C LEU A 28 8.37 -9.38 18.03
N LEU A 29 9.12 -9.93 17.07
CA LEU A 29 8.62 -10.91 16.11
C LEU A 29 8.30 -12.26 16.77
N LEU A 30 9.10 -12.70 17.75
CA LEU A 30 8.86 -13.96 18.49
C LEU A 30 7.68 -13.89 19.46
N ALA A 31 7.47 -12.73 20.11
CA ALA A 31 6.34 -12.49 21.00
C ALA A 31 5.00 -12.51 20.26
N CYS A 32 5.01 -12.24 18.95
CA CYS A 32 3.85 -12.36 18.07
C CYS A 32 3.57 -13.82 17.64
N GLY A 33 4.56 -14.73 17.77
CA GLY A 33 4.49 -16.11 17.25
C GLY A 33 4.03 -17.19 18.23
N LEU A 34 3.57 -16.85 19.44
CA LEU A 34 3.14 -17.83 20.47
C LEU A 34 1.62 -18.04 20.55
N SER A 35 0.84 -17.41 19.67
CA SER A 35 -0.57 -17.74 19.50
C SER A 35 -0.71 -18.70 18.31
N ASP A 36 -1.21 -19.91 18.57
CA ASP A 36 -1.53 -20.94 17.57
C ASP A 36 -2.77 -20.57 16.73
N CYS A 37 -2.80 -19.34 16.26
CA CYS A 37 -3.72 -18.80 15.30
C CYS A 37 -2.87 -17.99 14.33
N ASN A 38 -2.53 -18.59 13.19
CA ASN A 38 -2.12 -17.83 12.02
C ASN A 38 -3.42 -17.57 11.23
N PRO A 39 -4.25 -16.57 11.59
CA PRO A 39 -5.33 -16.17 10.70
C PRO A 39 -4.68 -15.77 9.38
N LYS A 40 -5.29 -16.16 8.26
CA LYS A 40 -4.83 -15.68 6.95
C LYS A 40 -4.80 -14.15 7.02
N PRO A 41 -3.65 -13.49 6.80
CA PRO A 41 -3.54 -12.05 6.97
C PRO A 41 -4.46 -11.36 5.96
N VAL A 42 -5.26 -10.41 6.46
CA VAL A 42 -6.16 -9.58 5.65
C VAL A 42 -5.51 -8.22 5.49
N ILE A 43 -5.36 -7.75 4.25
CA ILE A 43 -4.62 -6.52 3.93
C ILE A 43 -5.50 -5.57 3.13
N PHE A 44 -5.70 -4.36 3.63
CA PHE A 44 -6.35 -3.28 2.88
C PHE A 44 -5.30 -2.24 2.49
N ASN A 45 -5.07 -2.07 1.20
CA ASN A 45 -4.10 -1.12 0.68
C ASN A 45 -4.78 0.11 0.07
N PHE A 46 -4.25 1.28 0.37
CA PHE A 46 -4.64 2.58 -0.16
C PHE A 46 -3.39 3.26 -0.72
N GLY A 47 -3.51 3.95 -1.84
CA GLY A 47 -2.34 4.62 -2.39
C GLY A 47 -2.48 5.13 -3.81
N ASP A 48 -1.34 5.38 -4.43
CA ASP A 48 -1.24 5.85 -5.80
C ASP A 48 -0.60 4.82 -6.73
N SER A 49 0.18 5.26 -7.73
CA SER A 49 0.85 4.41 -8.70
C SER A 49 1.83 3.42 -8.09
N ASN A 50 2.38 3.72 -6.92
CA ASN A 50 3.41 2.89 -6.27
C ASN A 50 2.87 1.54 -5.80
N SER A 51 1.55 1.43 -5.61
CA SER A 51 0.89 0.22 -5.14
C SER A 51 -0.32 -0.18 -5.98
N ASP A 52 -0.60 0.49 -7.11
CA ASP A 52 -1.71 0.16 -8.01
C ASP A 52 -1.51 -1.20 -8.71
N THR A 53 -2.40 -2.16 -8.41
CA THR A 53 -2.36 -3.50 -8.99
C THR A 53 -3.18 -3.67 -10.26
N GLY A 54 -3.80 -2.61 -10.81
CA GLY A 54 -4.59 -2.69 -12.05
C GLY A 54 -5.73 -1.67 -12.19
N THR A 55 -6.07 -0.94 -11.12
CA THR A 55 -7.23 -0.03 -11.07
C THR A 55 -7.21 0.99 -12.20
N TYR A 56 -6.05 1.61 -12.46
CA TYR A 56 -5.92 2.60 -13.53
C TYR A 56 -6.27 2.03 -14.91
N PHE A 57 -5.81 0.82 -15.22
CA PHE A 57 -6.03 0.20 -16.52
C PHE A 57 -7.48 -0.23 -16.70
N ILE A 58 -8.08 -0.83 -15.66
CA ILE A 58 -9.50 -1.21 -15.63
C ILE A 58 -10.37 0.02 -15.87
N MET A 59 -10.15 1.10 -15.12
CA MET A 59 -10.94 2.33 -15.22
C MET A 59 -10.88 2.97 -16.61
N HIS A 60 -9.74 2.92 -17.28
CA HIS A 60 -9.57 3.51 -18.61
C HIS A 60 -9.91 2.55 -19.76
N GLY A 61 -10.41 1.34 -19.48
CA GLY A 61 -10.66 0.32 -20.50
C GLY A 61 -9.40 -0.06 -21.28
N ARG A 62 -8.22 0.12 -20.66
CA ARG A 62 -6.94 -0.19 -21.28
C ARG A 62 -6.63 -1.65 -20.98
N ILE A 63 -6.65 -2.47 -22.02
CA ILE A 63 -6.05 -3.80 -21.97
C ILE A 63 -4.56 -3.58 -21.68
N SER A 64 -3.99 -4.22 -20.66
CA SER A 64 -2.54 -4.28 -20.50
C SER A 64 -1.97 -4.77 -21.83
N GLN A 65 -1.26 -3.91 -22.56
CA GLN A 65 -0.79 -4.19 -23.92
C GLN A 65 0.40 -5.15 -23.95
N ILE A 66 0.39 -6.17 -23.08
CA ILE A 66 1.32 -7.28 -23.12
C ILE A 66 0.44 -8.51 -23.31
N SER A 67 0.56 -9.16 -24.46
CA SER A 67 -0.17 -10.41 -24.69
C SER A 67 0.15 -11.38 -23.56
N GLN A 68 -0.86 -12.11 -23.09
CA GLN A 68 -0.69 -13.10 -22.03
C GLN A 68 0.44 -14.10 -22.34
N THR A 69 0.67 -14.35 -23.64
CA THR A 69 1.78 -15.16 -24.15
C THR A 69 3.16 -14.53 -23.97
N LEU A 70 3.31 -13.21 -24.15
CA LEU A 70 4.57 -12.50 -23.90
C LEU A 70 4.82 -12.33 -22.40
N ALA A 71 3.78 -12.05 -21.62
CA ALA A 71 3.82 -12.01 -20.16
C ALA A 71 4.31 -13.36 -19.57
N GLN A 72 3.73 -14.47 -20.04
CA GLN A 72 4.16 -15.82 -19.64
C GLN A 72 5.57 -16.16 -20.13
N SER A 73 5.93 -15.77 -21.36
CA SER A 73 7.27 -16.03 -21.93
C SER A 73 8.39 -15.28 -21.21
N LEU A 74 8.10 -14.14 -20.60
CA LEU A 74 9.09 -13.32 -19.87
C LEU A 74 9.02 -13.54 -18.36
N SER A 75 8.13 -14.41 -17.87
CA SER A 75 7.77 -14.49 -16.44
C SER A 75 7.35 -13.12 -15.85
N ILE A 76 6.91 -12.21 -16.71
CA ILE A 76 6.47 -10.86 -16.37
C ILE A 76 4.96 -10.96 -16.16
N GLN A 77 4.53 -11.02 -14.91
CA GLN A 77 3.12 -10.98 -14.55
C GLN A 77 2.63 -9.53 -14.48
N THR A 78 2.79 -8.74 -15.55
CA THR A 78 2.25 -7.37 -15.61
C THR A 78 0.75 -7.43 -15.84
N GLN A 79 -0.01 -7.68 -14.77
CA GLN A 79 -1.47 -7.63 -14.73
C GLN A 79 -1.99 -6.18 -14.80
N GLY A 80 -1.45 -5.36 -15.71
CA GLY A 80 -1.79 -3.93 -15.79
C GLY A 80 -1.21 -3.13 -14.62
N ARG A 81 0.08 -3.27 -14.33
CA ARG A 81 0.75 -2.54 -13.25
C ARG A 81 1.71 -1.49 -13.82
N MET A 82 1.96 -0.41 -13.10
CA MET A 82 2.92 0.65 -13.48
C MET A 82 4.38 0.29 -13.14
N SER A 83 4.71 -1.01 -13.11
CA SER A 83 6.03 -1.56 -12.79
C SER A 83 6.39 -2.68 -13.78
N ASP A 84 7.67 -3.06 -13.83
CA ASP A 84 8.20 -4.16 -14.67
C ASP A 84 7.78 -5.56 -14.19
N GLY A 85 7.07 -5.65 -13.06
CA GLY A 85 6.30 -6.83 -12.69
C GLY A 85 5.93 -6.93 -11.21
N GLN A 86 6.75 -6.37 -10.31
CA GLN A 86 6.55 -6.48 -8.85
C GLN A 86 6.51 -5.09 -8.19
N LEU A 87 5.56 -4.93 -7.27
CA LEU A 87 5.36 -3.76 -6.42
C LEU A 87 5.89 -4.07 -5.00
N VAL A 88 6.23 -3.05 -4.21
CA VAL A 88 6.57 -3.24 -2.78
C VAL A 88 5.46 -3.99 -2.04
N LEU A 89 4.21 -3.74 -2.43
CA LEU A 89 3.03 -4.45 -1.93
C LEU A 89 3.09 -5.97 -2.19
N ASP A 90 3.66 -6.43 -3.31
CA ASP A 90 3.75 -7.87 -3.60
C ASP A 90 4.73 -8.55 -2.63
N PHE A 91 5.92 -7.98 -2.45
CA PHE A 91 6.90 -8.46 -1.47
C PHE A 91 6.33 -8.46 -0.05
N PHE A 92 5.50 -7.44 0.27
CA PHE A 92 4.80 -7.38 1.55
C PHE A 92 3.83 -8.56 1.70
N CYS A 93 2.98 -8.83 0.69
CA CYS A 93 2.10 -9.99 0.67
C CYS A 93 2.88 -11.32 0.79
N GLU A 94 3.96 -11.49 0.03
CA GLU A 94 4.82 -12.69 0.09
C GLU A 94 5.41 -12.90 1.49
N SER A 95 5.90 -11.83 2.12
CA SER A 95 6.49 -11.89 3.46
C SER A 95 5.50 -12.35 4.54
N LEU A 96 4.21 -12.12 4.30
CA LEU A 96 3.10 -12.53 5.16
C LEU A 96 2.47 -13.86 4.71
N ASN A 97 2.99 -14.49 3.66
CA ASN A 97 2.40 -15.68 3.02
C ASN A 97 0.92 -15.45 2.62
N ALA A 98 0.62 -14.26 2.11
CA ALA A 98 -0.68 -13.82 1.63
C ALA A 98 -0.78 -13.89 0.09
N HIS A 99 -1.99 -13.97 -0.46
CA HIS A 99 -2.18 -13.81 -1.90
C HIS A 99 -2.02 -12.33 -2.29
N TYR A 100 -1.65 -12.07 -3.55
CA TYR A 100 -1.63 -10.71 -4.08
C TYR A 100 -3.02 -10.07 -4.08
N LEU A 101 -3.05 -8.78 -3.76
CA LEU A 101 -4.31 -8.05 -3.66
C LEU A 101 -4.90 -7.73 -5.03
N SER A 102 -6.15 -8.13 -5.21
CA SER A 102 -6.96 -7.73 -6.36
C SER A 102 -7.31 -6.24 -6.26
N PRO A 103 -7.30 -5.48 -7.38
CA PRO A 103 -7.75 -4.10 -7.38
C PRO A 103 -9.27 -4.06 -7.12
N PHE A 104 -9.74 -3.03 -6.42
CA PHE A 104 -11.14 -2.86 -6.02
C PHE A 104 -12.13 -2.89 -7.20
N LEU A 105 -11.67 -2.46 -8.39
CA LEU A 105 -12.50 -2.45 -9.60
C LEU A 105 -12.51 -3.77 -10.38
N GLU A 106 -11.75 -4.79 -9.96
CA GLU A 106 -11.78 -6.08 -10.65
C GLU A 106 -13.16 -6.72 -10.50
N SER A 107 -13.69 -7.16 -11.63
CA SER A 107 -15.04 -7.70 -11.76
C SER A 107 -15.06 -9.21 -11.96
N ILE A 108 -14.02 -9.77 -12.58
CA ILE A 108 -13.93 -11.19 -12.93
C ILE A 108 -12.69 -11.76 -12.23
N ASP A 109 -12.85 -12.89 -11.55
CA ASP A 109 -11.76 -13.60 -10.86
C ASP A 109 -11.08 -12.79 -9.75
N ALA A 110 -11.74 -11.74 -9.25
CA ALA A 110 -11.27 -10.99 -8.10
C ALA A 110 -11.25 -11.87 -6.84
N ASN A 111 -10.10 -11.96 -6.19
CA ASN A 111 -9.98 -12.59 -4.88
C ASN A 111 -9.91 -11.52 -3.79
N PHE A 112 -10.98 -11.38 -3.03
CA PHE A 112 -11.08 -10.45 -1.89
C PHE A 112 -11.03 -11.16 -0.52
N THR A 113 -10.75 -12.46 -0.49
CA THR A 113 -10.75 -13.27 0.74
C THR A 113 -9.57 -12.97 1.68
N ASN A 114 -8.55 -12.27 1.20
CA ASN A 114 -7.42 -11.80 2.01
C ASN A 114 -7.21 -10.28 1.92
N GLY A 115 -8.26 -9.53 1.56
CA GLY A 115 -8.23 -8.08 1.48
C GLY A 115 -8.33 -7.52 0.06
N VAL A 116 -8.16 -6.20 -0.06
CA VAL A 116 -8.48 -5.44 -1.28
C VAL A 116 -7.49 -4.30 -1.46
N ASN A 117 -7.11 -4.03 -2.71
CA ASN A 117 -6.32 -2.87 -3.07
C ASN A 117 -7.21 -1.74 -3.64
N PHE A 118 -7.26 -0.60 -2.95
CA PHE A 118 -7.98 0.60 -3.36
C PHE A 118 -7.09 1.63 -4.06
N ALA A 119 -5.78 1.37 -4.19
CA ALA A 119 -4.85 2.27 -4.85
C ALA A 119 -5.16 2.43 -6.35
N MET A 120 -4.85 3.62 -6.87
CA MET A 120 -4.93 3.91 -8.30
C MET A 120 -3.83 4.89 -8.72
N SER A 121 -3.18 4.60 -9.83
CA SER A 121 -2.17 5.47 -10.43
C SER A 121 -2.70 6.89 -10.66
N GLY A 122 -1.92 7.88 -10.21
CA GLY A 122 -2.27 9.31 -10.28
C GLY A 122 -3.20 9.80 -9.17
N SER A 123 -3.45 9.00 -8.14
CA SER A 123 -4.20 9.42 -6.95
C SER A 123 -3.42 10.43 -6.12
N SER A 124 -4.16 11.28 -5.40
CA SER A 124 -3.65 12.33 -4.54
C SER A 124 -4.40 12.36 -3.20
N ILE A 125 -3.87 13.09 -2.24
CA ILE A 125 -4.42 13.18 -0.89
C ILE A 125 -5.74 13.96 -0.86
N ALA A 126 -5.75 15.20 -1.38
CA ALA A 126 -6.88 16.12 -1.23
C ALA A 126 -7.20 16.85 -2.55
N PRO A 127 -8.43 17.37 -2.68
CA PRO A 127 -9.25 17.14 -3.86
C PRO A 127 -8.65 17.79 -5.11
N THR A 128 -7.93 17.00 -5.88
CA THR A 128 -7.90 17.14 -7.33
C THR A 128 -9.07 16.33 -7.90
N SER A 129 -9.50 16.68 -9.11
CA SER A 129 -10.65 16.13 -9.85
C SER A 129 -10.53 14.64 -10.21
N VAL A 130 -9.98 13.81 -9.33
CA VAL A 130 -9.63 12.40 -9.53
C VAL A 130 -10.61 11.57 -8.73
N PHE A 131 -11.26 10.61 -9.39
CA PHE A 131 -12.26 9.74 -8.75
C PHE A 131 -11.69 8.88 -7.61
N PHE A 132 -10.36 8.74 -7.50
CA PHE A 132 -9.66 7.92 -6.51
C PHE A 132 -8.70 8.73 -5.61
N SER A 133 -9.03 9.97 -5.23
CA SER A 133 -8.31 10.63 -4.12
C SER A 133 -8.33 9.76 -2.86
N LEU A 134 -7.40 9.98 -1.91
CA LEU A 134 -7.33 9.21 -0.67
C LEU A 134 -8.69 9.13 0.05
N GLN A 135 -9.40 10.26 0.12
CA GLN A 135 -10.73 10.32 0.70
C GLN A 135 -11.75 9.43 -0.03
N ASN A 136 -11.70 9.37 -1.37
CA ASN A 136 -12.57 8.50 -2.14
C ASN A 136 -12.19 7.03 -1.99
N GLN A 137 -10.90 6.69 -1.90
CA GLN A 137 -10.45 5.32 -1.62
C GLN A 137 -10.96 4.83 -0.27
N VAL A 138 -10.90 5.68 0.76
CA VAL A 138 -11.47 5.40 2.08
C VAL A 138 -12.99 5.22 2.02
N ALA A 139 -13.70 6.03 1.24
CA ALA A 139 -15.13 5.87 1.01
C ALA A 139 -15.47 4.56 0.27
N HIS A 140 -14.67 4.16 -0.72
CA HIS A 140 -14.78 2.88 -1.40
C HIS A 140 -14.60 1.72 -0.42
N PHE A 141 -13.62 1.79 0.46
CA PHE A 141 -13.42 0.83 1.53
C PHE A 141 -14.62 0.73 2.48
N SER A 142 -15.14 1.86 2.98
CA SER A 142 -16.32 1.87 3.85
C SER A 142 -17.52 1.19 3.19
N ARG A 143 -17.73 1.47 1.90
CA ARG A 143 -18.76 0.80 1.11
C ARG A 143 -18.49 -0.70 0.97
N PHE A 144 -17.27 -1.10 0.66
CA PHE A 144 -16.86 -2.50 0.52
C PHE A 144 -17.12 -3.26 1.83
N LYS A 145 -16.61 -2.76 2.95
CA LYS A 145 -16.78 -3.38 4.27
C LYS A 145 -18.24 -3.62 4.60
N ARG A 146 -19.08 -2.58 4.50
CA ARG A 146 -20.52 -2.71 4.76
C ARG A 146 -21.16 -3.78 3.89
N ARG A 147 -20.82 -3.82 2.60
CA ARG A 147 -21.36 -4.81 1.66
C ARG A 147 -20.88 -6.22 1.99
N SER A 148 -19.61 -6.39 2.34
CA SER A 148 -19.03 -7.66 2.77
C SER A 148 -19.81 -8.23 3.95
N LEU A 149 -19.99 -7.42 5.01
CA LEU A 149 -20.75 -7.81 6.20
C LEU A 149 -22.23 -8.10 5.91
N ASP A 150 -22.87 -7.33 5.03
CA ASP A 150 -24.25 -7.57 4.59
C ASP A 150 -24.42 -8.95 3.95
N PHE A 151 -23.44 -9.41 3.16
CA PHE A 151 -23.49 -10.72 2.49
C PHE A 151 -23.04 -11.87 3.40
N VAL A 152 -22.02 -11.66 4.24
CA VAL A 152 -21.62 -12.61 5.27
C VAL A 152 -22.79 -12.92 6.20
N SER A 153 -23.57 -11.92 6.61
CA SER A 153 -24.78 -12.13 7.42
C SER A 153 -25.88 -12.96 6.74
N LYS A 154 -25.83 -13.07 5.41
CA LYS A 154 -26.75 -13.89 4.59
C LYS A 154 -26.19 -15.27 4.25
N GLY A 155 -25.00 -15.61 4.77
CA GLY A 155 -24.37 -16.92 4.61
C GLY A 155 -23.37 -17.02 3.46
N ASP A 156 -22.99 -15.90 2.83
CA ASP A 156 -21.87 -15.88 1.90
C ASP A 156 -20.54 -16.03 2.67
N LYS A 157 -19.77 -17.08 2.35
CA LYS A 157 -18.55 -17.42 3.07
C LYS A 157 -17.28 -16.99 2.34
N ASP A 158 -17.41 -16.49 1.11
CA ASP A 158 -16.26 -16.09 0.28
C ASP A 158 -15.94 -14.60 0.44
N LEU A 159 -16.41 -13.99 1.54
CA LEU A 159 -16.28 -12.57 1.86
C LEU A 159 -15.79 -12.36 3.29
N LEU A 160 -15.21 -11.19 3.54
CA LEU A 160 -14.61 -10.83 4.83
C LEU A 160 -15.67 -10.50 5.88
N GLY A 161 -15.55 -11.11 7.06
CA GLY A 161 -16.38 -10.90 8.24
C GLY A 161 -15.82 -9.84 9.20
N ASN A 162 -16.49 -9.63 10.34
CA ASN A 162 -16.07 -8.61 11.32
C ASN A 162 -14.64 -8.86 11.84
N GLU A 163 -14.32 -10.11 12.20
CA GLU A 163 -13.01 -10.48 12.72
C GLU A 163 -11.88 -10.22 11.69
N ASP A 164 -12.17 -10.39 10.41
CA ASP A 164 -11.24 -10.09 9.32
C ASP A 164 -10.92 -8.60 9.25
N PHE A 165 -11.93 -7.73 9.35
CA PHE A 165 -11.70 -6.27 9.39
C PHE A 165 -11.03 -5.84 10.69
N GLU A 166 -11.34 -6.49 11.82
CA GLU A 166 -10.79 -6.15 13.13
C GLU A 166 -9.30 -6.47 13.26
N ASN A 167 -8.84 -7.52 12.59
CA ASN A 167 -7.46 -7.99 12.62
C ASN A 167 -6.67 -7.64 11.36
N ALA A 168 -7.24 -6.88 10.43
CA ALA A 168 -6.59 -6.50 9.18
C ALA A 168 -5.39 -5.57 9.38
N ILE A 169 -4.49 -5.62 8.40
CA ILE A 169 -3.40 -4.67 8.22
C ILE A 169 -3.85 -3.61 7.22
N TYR A 170 -3.70 -2.34 7.60
CA TYR A 170 -4.03 -1.21 6.74
C TYR A 170 -2.74 -0.55 6.25
N VAL A 171 -2.58 -0.47 4.93
CA VAL A 171 -1.40 0.10 4.28
C VAL A 171 -1.80 1.36 3.53
N ILE A 172 -1.08 2.46 3.77
CA ILE A 172 -1.28 3.71 3.04
C ILE A 172 0.07 4.16 2.47
N ASP A 173 0.15 4.34 1.15
CA ASP A 173 1.30 4.93 0.44
C ASP A 173 0.81 5.93 -0.60
N ILE A 174 0.84 7.21 -0.23
CA ILE A 174 0.30 8.30 -1.05
C ILE A 174 0.94 9.64 -0.70
N GLY A 175 0.87 10.59 -1.63
CA GLY A 175 1.24 11.99 -1.42
C GLY A 175 2.37 12.47 -2.30
N GLN A 176 3.07 11.56 -2.99
CA GLN A 176 4.10 11.95 -3.94
C GLN A 176 3.51 12.86 -5.02
N ASN A 177 2.35 12.49 -5.60
CA ASN A 177 1.68 13.30 -6.61
C ASN A 177 1.30 14.71 -6.11
N ASP A 178 0.89 14.85 -4.84
CA ASP A 178 0.55 16.14 -4.23
C ASP A 178 1.78 17.03 -4.06
N ILE A 179 2.89 16.45 -3.61
CA ILE A 179 4.18 17.14 -3.44
C ILE A 179 4.72 17.54 -4.82
N ASP A 180 4.78 16.61 -5.76
CA ASP A 180 5.29 16.86 -7.12
C ASP A 180 4.46 17.95 -7.81
N ALA A 181 3.13 17.90 -7.70
CA ALA A 181 2.25 18.94 -8.24
C ALA A 181 2.48 20.30 -7.56
N ALA A 182 2.63 20.34 -6.23
CA ALA A 182 2.86 21.57 -5.49
C ALA A 182 4.20 22.23 -5.86
N PHE A 183 5.29 21.46 -5.92
CA PHE A 183 6.62 21.99 -6.26
C PHE A 183 6.79 22.29 -7.76
N SER A 184 6.04 21.62 -8.63
CA SER A 184 6.10 21.87 -10.08
C SER A 184 5.28 23.09 -10.51
N SER A 185 4.21 23.44 -9.77
CA SER A 185 3.26 24.48 -10.17
C SER A 185 3.28 25.74 -9.29
N GLN A 186 3.89 25.69 -8.11
CA GLN A 186 3.86 26.78 -7.14
C GLN A 186 5.27 27.16 -6.66
N SER A 187 5.39 28.31 -5.98
CA SER A 187 6.66 28.69 -5.37
C SER A 187 6.98 27.77 -4.19
N TYR A 188 8.26 27.61 -3.88
CA TYR A 188 8.74 26.80 -2.74
C TYR A 188 7.97 27.11 -1.44
N VAL A 189 7.77 28.40 -1.14
CA VAL A 189 7.07 28.84 0.08
C VAL A 189 5.62 28.34 0.10
N VAL A 190 4.91 28.47 -1.01
CA VAL A 190 3.52 28.03 -1.10
C VAL A 190 3.45 26.49 -1.07
N ALA A 191 4.35 25.79 -1.76
CA ALA A 191 4.40 24.33 -1.73
C ALA A 191 4.60 23.77 -0.32
N VAL A 192 5.57 24.32 0.44
CA VAL A 192 5.82 23.93 1.83
C VAL A 192 4.63 24.22 2.75
N GLN A 193 3.90 25.32 2.52
CA GLN A 193 2.69 25.65 3.30
C GLN A 193 1.55 24.63 3.12
N ARG A 194 1.57 23.80 2.07
CA ARG A 194 0.56 22.75 1.84
C ARG A 194 0.87 21.44 2.57
N ILE A 195 2.12 21.20 2.97
CA ILE A 195 2.53 19.95 3.63
C ILE A 195 1.70 19.64 4.89
N PRO A 196 1.44 20.59 5.82
CA PRO A 196 0.62 20.30 6.99
C PRO A 196 -0.81 19.84 6.65
N PHE A 197 -1.37 20.40 5.57
CA PHE A 197 -2.69 20.00 5.09
C PHE A 197 -2.67 18.56 4.54
N PHE A 198 -1.67 18.20 3.74
CA PHE A 198 -1.50 16.82 3.26
C PHE A 198 -1.35 15.82 4.41
N ILE A 199 -0.55 16.14 5.41
CA ILE A 199 -0.40 15.30 6.62
C ILE A 199 -1.74 15.13 7.33
N SER A 200 -2.49 16.23 7.53
CA SER A 200 -3.78 16.17 8.24
C SER A 200 -4.80 15.28 7.54
N GLU A 201 -4.80 15.24 6.21
CA GLU A 201 -5.70 14.37 5.45
C GLU A 201 -5.30 12.90 5.50
N ILE A 202 -3.99 12.60 5.53
CA ILE A 202 -3.50 11.23 5.79
C ILE A 202 -3.88 10.80 7.21
N GLU A 203 -3.72 11.67 8.22
CA GLU A 203 -4.13 11.41 9.60
C GLU A 203 -5.64 11.18 9.71
N ASN A 204 -6.46 11.92 8.96
CA ASN A 204 -7.89 11.72 8.89
C ASN A 204 -8.24 10.34 8.29
N ALA A 205 -7.55 9.93 7.23
CA ALA A 205 -7.72 8.61 6.63
C ALA A 205 -7.33 7.49 7.61
N MET A 206 -6.19 7.60 8.28
CA MET A 206 -5.72 6.67 9.32
C MET A 206 -6.71 6.56 10.49
N SER A 207 -7.24 7.70 10.95
CA SER A 207 -8.25 7.75 12.02
C SER A 207 -9.54 7.07 11.59
N PHE A 208 -9.95 7.26 10.33
CA PHE A 208 -11.12 6.58 9.77
C PHE A 208 -10.92 5.07 9.72
N THR A 209 -9.81 4.59 9.15
CA THR A 209 -9.53 3.14 9.06
C THR A 209 -9.40 2.51 10.44
N SER A 210 -8.79 3.19 11.42
CA SER A 210 -8.75 2.73 12.81
C SER A 210 -10.14 2.55 13.42
N LYS A 211 -11.06 3.51 13.18
CA LYS A 211 -12.44 3.39 13.68
C LYS A 211 -13.17 2.23 13.03
N GLU A 212 -12.93 2.01 11.74
CA GLU A 212 -13.49 0.87 11.03
C GLU A 212 -12.86 -0.46 11.46
N GLN A 213 -11.61 -0.48 11.93
CA GLN A 213 -11.00 -1.69 12.50
C GLN A 213 -11.65 -2.09 13.83
N GLY A 214 -12.34 -1.21 14.54
CA GLY A 214 -12.92 -1.56 15.85
C GLY A 214 -11.86 -1.72 16.95
N ASN A 215 -12.30 -2.08 18.17
CA ASN A 215 -11.49 -1.98 19.39
C ASN A 215 -10.68 -3.25 19.69
N SER A 216 -9.99 -3.81 18.68
CA SER A 216 -9.27 -5.09 18.77
C SER A 216 -7.90 -5.01 19.47
N GLY A 217 -7.48 -3.85 19.97
CA GLY A 217 -6.27 -3.68 20.78
C GLY A 217 -4.93 -3.86 20.02
N CYS A 218 -4.97 -4.25 18.74
CA CYS A 218 -3.80 -4.48 17.89
C CYS A 218 -3.97 -3.77 16.53
N THR A 219 -3.92 -2.43 16.52
CA THR A 219 -3.98 -1.64 15.29
C THR A 219 -2.63 -1.71 14.57
N THR A 220 -2.57 -2.41 13.43
CA THR A 220 -1.38 -2.43 12.56
C THR A 220 -1.63 -1.55 11.35
N GLN A 221 -1.20 -0.30 11.44
CA GLN A 221 -1.15 0.64 10.32
C GLN A 221 0.28 0.78 9.84
N VAL A 222 0.50 0.51 8.56
CA VAL A 222 1.80 0.66 7.92
C VAL A 222 1.70 1.83 6.95
N LEU A 223 2.31 2.95 7.33
CA LEU A 223 2.57 4.05 6.40
C LEU A 223 3.88 3.74 5.68
N LEU A 224 3.77 3.31 4.42
CA LEU A 224 4.92 3.21 3.53
C LEU A 224 5.01 4.54 2.80
N VAL A 225 6.10 5.29 3.02
CA VAL A 225 6.42 6.44 2.17
C VAL A 225 7.52 5.97 1.22
N ALA A 226 7.13 5.40 0.09
CA ALA A 226 8.07 5.02 -0.95
C ALA A 226 8.30 6.23 -1.88
N CYS A 227 9.40 6.96 -1.67
CA CYS A 227 9.85 7.92 -2.66
C CYS A 227 10.66 7.17 -3.73
N GLN A 228 10.06 6.84 -4.86
CA GLN A 228 10.82 6.26 -5.98
C GLN A 228 11.72 7.36 -6.58
N LYS A 229 13.03 7.11 -6.55
CA LYS A 229 14.01 7.93 -7.25
C LYS A 229 13.84 7.69 -8.76
N HIS A 230 13.46 8.72 -9.51
CA HIS A 230 13.57 8.72 -10.97
C HIS A 230 15.04 8.65 -11.40
#